data_AF-A0A832BRX8-F1
#
_entry.id   AF-A0A832BRX8-F1
#
_cell.length_a   1.000
_cell.length_b   1.000
_cell.length_c   1.000
_cell.angle_alpha   90.00
_cell.angle_beta   90.00
_cell.angle_gamma   90.00
#
_symmetry.space_group_name_H-M   'P 1'
#
loop_
_entity.id
_entity.type
_entity.pdbx_description
1 polymer ?
#
loop_
_entity_poly.entity_id
_entity_poly.type
_entity_poly.pdbx_seq_one_letter_code
_entity_poly.pdbx_strand_id
1 'polypeptide(L)'
;RDEIISIAIIPMTGFQIHFGRSFYSLIKPSKFYERSIRIHGICPGDLKQAPTLEELCERILGMLMDRIIVGFNVIFDIAFLKEHYKKIAAHHRKLDFRYVDIKEIEVWILQRTGRPATYSLDFLDLIEKYQIEGGSRHNALSDAYIAARIFQKQLNILSEFKIGPNNLARIGTMRRIF
;
A
#
# COMPACT_ATOMS: atom_id res chain seq x y z
N ARG A 1 -4.78 7.96 -19.03
CA ARG A 1 -3.79 7.04 -18.42
C ARG A 1 -3.55 7.63 -17.04
N ASP A 2 -3.81 6.86 -16.00
CA ASP A 2 -3.78 7.38 -14.64
C ASP A 2 -2.32 7.62 -14.20
N GLU A 3 -2.10 8.65 -13.40
CA GLU A 3 -0.78 9.03 -12.88
C GLU A 3 -0.86 9.14 -11.35
N ILE A 4 0.24 8.82 -10.67
CA ILE A 4 0.33 8.97 -9.21
C ILE A 4 0.39 10.47 -8.90
N ILE A 5 -0.55 10.94 -8.08
CA ILE A 5 -0.61 12.36 -7.63
C ILE A 5 -0.28 12.53 -6.15
N SER A 6 -0.25 11.44 -5.39
CA SER A 6 0.19 11.43 -4.01
C SER A 6 0.67 10.04 -3.60
N ILE A 7 1.60 9.99 -2.66
CA ILE A 7 2.13 8.74 -2.10
C ILE A 7 2.25 8.88 -0.59
N ALA A 8 2.00 7.78 0.13
CA ALA A 8 2.32 7.67 1.53
C ALA A 8 3.00 6.33 1.84
N ILE A 9 3.97 6.36 2.74
CA ILE A 9 4.68 5.18 3.23
C ILE A 9 4.77 5.30 4.74
N ILE A 10 4.21 4.34 5.48
CA ILE A 10 4.25 4.31 6.94
C ILE A 10 5.09 3.11 7.37
N PRO A 11 6.27 3.32 7.96
CA PRO A 11 7.09 2.21 8.42
C PRO A 11 6.41 1.45 9.56
N MET A 12 6.55 0.13 9.54
CA MET A 12 6.01 -0.76 10.58
C MET A 12 7.06 -1.82 10.94
N THR A 13 7.14 -2.20 12.22
CA THR A 13 8.02 -3.26 12.71
C THR A 13 7.24 -4.19 13.63
N GLY A 14 6.99 -5.42 13.18
CA GLY A 14 6.08 -6.33 13.87
C GLY A 14 4.71 -5.66 14.01
N PHE A 15 4.23 -5.52 15.25
CA PHE A 15 2.96 -4.86 15.57
C PHE A 15 3.06 -3.33 15.67
N GLN A 16 4.25 -2.75 15.68
CA GLN A 16 4.43 -1.32 15.93
C GLN A 16 4.36 -0.51 14.64
N ILE A 17 3.38 0.39 14.56
CA ILE A 17 3.25 1.38 13.48
C ILE A 17 4.08 2.62 13.86
N HIS A 18 5.07 2.97 13.04
CA HIS A 18 5.92 4.14 13.27
C HIS A 18 5.37 5.38 12.56
N PHE A 19 4.21 5.86 13.00
CA PHE A 19 3.53 6.99 12.36
C PHE A 19 4.39 8.26 12.28
N GLY A 20 5.18 8.57 13.32
CA GLY A 20 6.10 9.71 13.30
C GLY A 20 7.25 9.60 12.27
N ARG A 21 7.41 8.44 11.61
CA ARG A 21 8.36 8.21 10.52
C ARG A 21 7.65 8.08 9.17
N SER A 22 6.37 8.45 9.09
CA SER A 22 5.61 8.42 7.84
C SER A 22 6.24 9.36 6.82
N PHE A 23 6.29 8.91 5.59
CA PHE A 23 6.55 9.75 4.44
C PHE A 23 5.24 10.00 3.70
N TYR A 24 4.96 11.25 3.37
CA TYR A 24 3.87 11.66 2.51
C TYR A 24 4.39 12.71 1.53
N SER A 25 3.96 12.63 0.28
CA SER A 25 4.19 13.69 -0.70
C SER A 25 3.05 13.73 -1.71
N LEU A 26 2.70 14.95 -2.11
CA LEU A 26 2.07 15.16 -3.40
C LEU A 26 3.09 14.91 -4.52
N ILE A 27 2.59 14.52 -5.69
CA ILE A 27 3.40 14.23 -6.86
C ILE A 27 2.80 15.00 -8.03
N LYS A 28 3.64 15.78 -8.71
CA LYS A 28 3.25 16.52 -9.91
C LYS A 28 3.07 15.56 -11.09
N PRO A 29 1.84 15.40 -11.62
CA PRO A 29 1.61 14.54 -12.77
C PRO A 29 1.95 15.26 -14.08
N SER A 30 2.20 14.49 -15.12
CA SER A 30 2.38 14.95 -16.50
C SER A 30 1.04 15.38 -17.11
N LYS A 31 -0.05 14.70 -16.74
CA LYS A 31 -1.43 15.03 -17.09
C LYS A 31 -2.31 15.05 -15.85
N PHE A 32 -3.04 16.14 -15.66
CA PHE A 32 -4.00 16.29 -14.58
C PHE A 32 -5.44 16.06 -15.09
N TYR A 33 -6.27 15.41 -14.27
CA TYR A 33 -7.67 15.12 -14.60
C TYR A 33 -8.61 15.72 -13.54
N GLU A 34 -9.32 16.80 -13.88
CA GLU A 34 -10.18 17.53 -12.93
C GLU A 34 -11.25 16.67 -12.24
N ARG A 35 -11.71 15.59 -12.90
CA ARG A 35 -12.68 14.65 -12.31
C ARG A 35 -12.16 13.97 -11.04
N SER A 36 -10.85 13.83 -10.86
CA SER A 36 -10.27 13.18 -9.69
C SER A 36 -10.33 14.05 -8.42
N ILE A 37 -10.44 15.38 -8.56
CA ILE A 37 -10.55 16.32 -7.42
C ILE A 37 -11.68 15.92 -6.48
N ARG A 38 -12.83 15.49 -7.01
CA ARG A 38 -14.00 15.09 -6.21
C ARG A 38 -13.76 13.86 -5.34
N ILE A 39 -12.72 13.08 -5.65
CA ILE A 39 -12.39 11.84 -4.96
C ILE A 39 -11.39 12.13 -3.83
N HIS A 40 -10.26 12.77 -4.16
CA HIS A 40 -9.13 12.94 -3.22
C HIS A 40 -8.95 14.37 -2.70
N GLY A 41 -9.68 15.36 -3.24
CA GLY A 41 -9.63 16.76 -2.79
C GLY A 41 -8.37 17.56 -3.17
N ILE A 42 -7.47 16.98 -3.95
CA ILE A 42 -6.19 17.62 -4.36
C ILE A 42 -6.45 18.46 -5.60
N CYS A 43 -6.21 19.76 -5.51
CA CYS A 43 -6.43 20.71 -6.59
C CYS A 43 -5.17 20.85 -7.46
N PRO A 44 -5.29 21.31 -8.72
CA PRO A 44 -4.13 21.59 -9.57
C PRO A 44 -3.11 22.54 -8.93
N GLY A 45 -3.58 23.49 -8.12
CA GLY A 45 -2.73 24.43 -7.39
C GLY A 45 -1.76 23.74 -6.43
N ASP A 46 -2.22 22.70 -5.74
CA ASP A 46 -1.42 21.92 -4.78
C ASP A 46 -0.30 21.14 -5.47
N LEU A 47 -0.54 20.72 -6.71
CA LEU A 47 0.39 19.91 -7.51
C LEU A 47 1.42 20.75 -8.27
N LYS A 48 1.22 22.06 -8.40
CA LYS A 48 2.03 22.92 -9.26
C LYS A 48 3.50 22.98 -8.81
N GLN A 49 3.71 22.99 -7.50
CA GLN A 49 5.01 23.01 -6.83
C GLN A 49 5.38 21.64 -6.22
N ALA A 50 4.53 20.62 -6.39
CA ALA A 50 4.85 19.28 -5.93
C ALA A 50 6.06 18.73 -6.72
N PRO A 51 6.90 17.90 -6.08
CA PRO A 51 7.98 17.23 -6.78
C PRO A 51 7.43 16.24 -7.81
N THR A 52 8.20 15.93 -8.84
CA THR A 52 7.87 14.84 -9.76
C THR A 52 8.18 13.49 -9.13
N LEU A 53 7.66 12.41 -9.71
CA LEU A 53 7.97 11.07 -9.23
C LEU A 53 9.45 10.72 -9.42
N GLU A 54 10.07 11.28 -10.46
CA GLU A 54 11.50 11.18 -10.74
C GLU A 54 12.35 11.78 -9.61
N GLU A 55 11.95 12.93 -9.08
CA GLU A 55 12.66 13.60 -7.98
C GLU A 55 12.54 12.81 -6.66
N LEU A 56 11.44 12.08 -6.47
CA LEU A 56 11.20 11.26 -5.28
C LEU A 56 11.68 9.81 -5.39
N CYS A 57 12.07 9.40 -6.59
CA CYS A 57 12.41 8.03 -7.00
C CYS A 57 13.35 7.33 -6.01
N GLU A 58 14.54 7.88 -5.78
CA GLU A 58 15.55 7.30 -4.89
C GLU A 58 15.08 7.21 -3.43
N ARG A 59 14.37 8.24 -2.96
CA ARG A 59 13.83 8.27 -1.59
C ARG A 59 12.78 7.17 -1.39
N ILE A 60 11.87 7.00 -2.35
CA ILE A 60 10.84 5.96 -2.31
C ILE A 60 11.50 4.58 -2.35
N LEU A 61 12.46 4.34 -3.26
CA LEU A 61 13.19 3.07 -3.31
C LEU A 61 13.92 2.77 -2.00
N GLY A 62 14.60 3.75 -1.41
CA GLY A 62 15.28 3.56 -0.12
C GLY A 62 14.34 3.16 1.02
N MET A 63 13.05 3.54 0.93
CA MET A 63 12.02 3.17 1.90
C MET A 63 11.36 1.82 1.62
N LEU A 64 11.36 1.34 0.37
CA LEU A 64 10.64 0.13 -0.05
C LEU A 64 11.56 -1.08 -0.28
N MET A 65 12.79 -0.86 -0.70
CA MET A 65 13.74 -1.93 -1.01
C MET A 65 14.05 -2.77 0.23
N ASP A 66 14.24 -4.07 0.00
CA ASP A 66 14.57 -5.09 1.00
C ASP A 66 13.55 -5.23 2.15
N ARG A 67 12.35 -4.64 2.00
CA ARG A 67 11.23 -4.73 2.94
C ARG A 67 10.04 -5.46 2.30
N ILE A 68 8.99 -5.68 3.08
CA ILE A 68 7.70 -6.18 2.59
C ILE A 68 6.74 -4.99 2.55
N ILE A 69 6.17 -4.74 1.39
CA ILE A 69 5.18 -3.69 1.17
C ILE A 69 3.81 -4.26 1.51
N VAL A 70 3.05 -3.55 2.34
CA VAL A 70 1.70 -3.96 2.74
C VAL A 70 0.73 -2.90 2.29
N GLY A 71 -0.39 -3.30 1.69
CA GLY A 71 -1.44 -2.39 1.26
C GLY A 71 -2.72 -3.13 0.87
N PHE A 72 -3.71 -2.37 0.43
CA PHE A 72 -4.96 -2.89 -0.13
C PHE A 72 -4.92 -2.80 -1.65
N ASN A 73 -5.14 -3.91 -2.35
CA ASN A 73 -4.93 -4.01 -3.81
C ASN A 73 -3.53 -3.53 -4.24
N VAL A 74 -2.52 -3.79 -3.41
CA VAL A 74 -1.17 -3.20 -3.49
C VAL A 74 -0.43 -3.52 -4.79
N ILE A 75 -0.86 -4.56 -5.51
CA ILE A 75 -0.29 -4.92 -6.81
C ILE A 75 -0.40 -3.79 -7.83
N PHE A 76 -1.44 -2.94 -7.75
CA PHE A 76 -1.59 -1.80 -8.64
C PHE A 76 -0.54 -0.73 -8.33
N ASP A 77 -0.33 -0.38 -7.05
CA ASP A 77 0.71 0.55 -6.62
C ASP A 77 2.11 0.08 -7.09
N ILE A 78 2.40 -1.21 -6.91
CA ILE A 78 3.65 -1.83 -7.37
C ILE A 78 3.79 -1.75 -8.89
N ALA A 79 2.70 -1.95 -9.64
CA ALA A 79 2.72 -1.84 -11.09
C ALA A 79 3.01 -0.41 -11.56
N PHE A 80 2.37 0.59 -10.95
CA PHE A 80 2.62 2.01 -11.24
C PHE A 80 4.06 2.40 -10.95
N LEU A 81 4.57 2.01 -9.78
CA LEU A 81 5.97 2.24 -9.41
C LEU A 81 6.90 1.59 -10.45
N LYS A 82 6.74 0.31 -10.75
CA LYS A 82 7.57 -0.40 -11.74
C LYS A 82 7.50 0.24 -13.13
N GLU A 83 6.34 0.72 -13.57
CA GLU A 83 6.21 1.39 -14.87
C GLU A 83 7.02 2.70 -14.91
N HIS A 84 6.92 3.52 -13.87
CA HIS A 84 7.66 4.77 -13.79
C HIS A 84 9.16 4.55 -13.66
N TYR A 85 9.60 3.63 -12.80
CA TYR A 85 11.04 3.34 -12.65
C TYR A 85 11.68 2.85 -13.96
N LYS A 86 10.97 2.08 -14.79
CA LYS A 86 11.48 1.66 -16.11
C LYS A 86 11.80 2.83 -17.04
N LYS A 87 11.12 3.97 -16.88
CA LYS A 87 11.32 5.17 -17.71
C LYS A 87 12.51 6.00 -17.23
N ILE A 88 12.91 5.84 -15.96
CA ILE A 88 13.88 6.69 -15.27
C ILE A 88 15.25 6.01 -15.16
N ALA A 89 15.27 4.72 -14.85
CA ALA A 89 16.52 4.01 -14.58
C ALA A 89 17.21 3.58 -15.88
N ALA A 90 18.33 4.23 -16.19
CA ALA A 90 19.36 3.74 -17.12
C ALA A 90 20.09 2.49 -16.60
N HIS A 91 19.76 2.02 -15.39
CA HIS A 91 20.37 0.87 -14.74
C HIS A 91 19.36 -0.26 -14.71
N HIS A 92 19.62 -1.31 -15.49
CA HIS A 92 18.81 -2.53 -15.67
C HIS A 92 18.63 -3.37 -14.39
N ARG A 93 18.52 -2.75 -13.21
CA ARG A 93 18.30 -3.46 -11.94
C ARG A 93 16.84 -3.90 -11.88
N LYS A 94 16.63 -5.21 -11.91
CA LYS A 94 15.30 -5.81 -11.78
C LYS A 94 14.71 -5.41 -10.41
N LEU A 95 13.68 -4.57 -10.44
CA LEU A 95 12.93 -4.21 -9.23
C LEU A 95 12.10 -5.40 -8.77
N ASP A 96 12.53 -6.01 -7.68
CA ASP A 96 11.85 -7.13 -7.04
C ASP A 96 11.25 -6.72 -5.70
N PHE A 97 10.11 -6.06 -5.77
CA PHE A 97 9.33 -5.70 -4.59
C PHE A 97 8.63 -6.92 -4.03
N ARG A 98 8.90 -7.22 -2.75
CA ARG A 98 8.09 -8.14 -1.96
C ARG A 98 6.90 -7.37 -1.42
N TYR A 99 5.71 -7.91 -1.57
CA TYR A 99 4.49 -7.29 -1.06
C TYR A 99 3.52 -8.35 -0.55
N VAL A 100 2.58 -7.91 0.27
CA VAL A 100 1.43 -8.70 0.73
C VAL A 100 0.21 -7.81 0.75
N ASP A 101 -0.91 -8.36 0.30
CA ASP A 101 -2.17 -7.64 0.25
C ASP A 101 -3.03 -7.98 1.46
N ILE A 102 -3.54 -6.96 2.16
CA ILE A 102 -4.39 -7.16 3.34
C ILE A 102 -5.70 -7.86 2.96
N LYS A 103 -6.17 -7.72 1.71
CA LYS A 103 -7.31 -8.48 1.19
C LYS A 103 -7.00 -9.96 1.06
N GLU A 104 -5.82 -10.29 0.56
CA GLU A 104 -5.40 -11.68 0.37
C GLU A 104 -5.11 -12.37 1.71
N ILE A 105 -4.59 -11.62 2.70
CA ILE A 105 -4.50 -12.10 4.09
C ILE A 105 -5.90 -12.44 4.61
N GLU A 106 -6.89 -11.58 4.35
CA GLU A 106 -8.26 -11.82 4.79
C GLU A 106 -8.85 -13.10 4.20
N VAL A 107 -8.71 -13.27 2.88
CA VAL A 107 -9.15 -14.49 2.18
C VAL A 107 -8.49 -15.72 2.81
N TRP A 108 -7.19 -15.66 3.09
CA TRP A 108 -6.47 -16.75 3.73
C TRP A 108 -6.99 -17.05 5.13
N ILE A 109 -7.26 -16.03 5.96
CA ILE A 109 -7.82 -16.19 7.32
C ILE A 109 -9.20 -16.88 7.24
N LEU A 110 -10.07 -16.43 6.34
CA LEU A 110 -11.40 -17.02 6.13
C LEU A 110 -11.29 -18.51 5.75
N GLN A 111 -10.42 -18.85 4.79
CA GLN A 111 -10.17 -20.24 4.40
C GLN A 111 -9.67 -21.11 5.55
N ARG A 112 -8.77 -20.59 6.39
CA ARG A 112 -8.18 -21.34 7.51
C ARG A 112 -9.11 -21.52 8.69
N THR A 113 -10.03 -20.58 8.88
CA THR A 113 -11.05 -20.63 9.94
C THR A 113 -12.32 -21.36 9.49
N GLY A 114 -12.41 -21.79 8.22
CA GLY A 114 -13.60 -22.43 7.66
C GLY A 114 -14.80 -21.48 7.56
N ARG A 115 -14.58 -20.17 7.55
CA ARG A 115 -15.64 -19.16 7.51
C ARG A 115 -15.84 -18.68 6.05
N PRO A 116 -17.08 -18.66 5.54
CA PRO A 116 -17.35 -18.06 4.24
C PRO A 116 -17.12 -16.54 4.28
N ALA A 117 -16.76 -15.96 3.14
CA ALA A 117 -16.78 -14.51 2.99
C ALA A 117 -18.25 -14.04 2.97
N THR A 118 -18.67 -13.29 3.99
CA THR A 118 -20.03 -12.73 4.10
C THR A 118 -20.10 -11.27 3.65
N TYR A 119 -19.03 -10.77 3.04
CA TYR A 119 -18.84 -9.38 2.61
C TYR A 119 -17.97 -9.36 1.35
N SER A 120 -17.92 -8.22 0.65
CA SER A 120 -17.33 -8.08 -0.69
C SER A 120 -15.79 -8.07 -0.72
N LEU A 121 -15.15 -8.06 0.46
CA LEU A 121 -13.69 -7.95 0.65
C LEU A 121 -13.13 -6.65 0.05
N ASP A 122 -13.97 -5.61 -0.04
CA ASP A 122 -13.51 -4.28 -0.39
C ASP A 122 -12.83 -3.60 0.82
N PHE A 123 -12.29 -2.40 0.60
CA PHE A 123 -11.56 -1.71 1.67
C PHE A 123 -12.50 -1.26 2.80
N LEU A 124 -13.75 -0.91 2.51
CA LEU A 124 -14.73 -0.50 3.51
C LEU A 124 -15.13 -1.66 4.41
N ASP A 125 -15.39 -2.82 3.81
CA ASP A 125 -15.75 -4.02 4.55
C ASP A 125 -14.62 -4.42 5.51
N LEU A 126 -13.35 -4.27 5.09
CA LEU A 126 -12.22 -4.52 5.97
C LEU A 126 -12.13 -3.48 7.10
N ILE A 127 -12.38 -2.20 6.81
CA ILE A 127 -12.44 -1.14 7.84
C ILE A 127 -13.51 -1.47 8.89
N GLU A 128 -14.72 -1.83 8.44
CA GLU A 128 -15.85 -2.17 9.30
C GLU A 128 -15.58 -3.44 10.11
N LYS A 129 -15.14 -4.51 9.44
CA LYS A 129 -14.82 -5.80 10.08
C LYS A 129 -13.78 -5.66 11.18
N TYR A 130 -12.72 -4.89 10.93
CA TYR A 130 -11.64 -4.68 11.89
C TYR A 130 -11.89 -3.52 12.85
N GLN A 131 -13.06 -2.87 12.76
CA GLN A 131 -13.48 -1.75 13.61
C GLN A 131 -12.43 -0.64 13.66
N ILE A 132 -11.92 -0.26 12.47
CA ILE A 132 -10.92 0.80 12.36
C ILE A 132 -11.62 2.16 12.38
N GLU A 133 -11.53 2.83 13.52
CA GLU A 133 -12.08 4.17 13.68
C GLU A 133 -11.12 5.26 13.17
N GLY A 134 -11.67 6.30 12.56
CA GLY A 134 -10.94 7.50 12.17
C GLY A 134 -10.19 7.40 10.83
N GLY A 135 -9.97 8.57 10.21
CA GLY A 135 -9.34 8.71 8.90
C GLY A 135 -10.29 9.27 7.85
N SER A 136 -9.73 10.01 6.88
CA SER A 136 -10.44 10.47 5.69
C SER A 136 -10.04 9.59 4.52
N ARG A 137 -10.99 8.90 3.91
CA ARG A 137 -10.68 8.08 2.73
C ARG A 137 -10.21 8.93 1.57
N HIS A 138 -9.47 8.31 0.65
CA HIS A 138 -8.95 8.94 -0.56
C HIS A 138 -7.85 9.97 -0.30
N ASN A 139 -7.31 9.97 0.92
CA ASN A 139 -6.05 10.59 1.27
C ASN A 139 -5.01 9.49 1.46
N ALA A 140 -3.93 9.51 0.67
CA ALA A 140 -2.93 8.43 0.69
C ALA A 140 -2.36 8.14 2.08
N LEU A 141 -2.13 9.16 2.92
CA LEU A 141 -1.59 8.97 4.27
C LEU A 141 -2.61 8.31 5.19
N SER A 142 -3.87 8.75 5.13
CA SER A 142 -4.96 8.16 5.89
C SER A 142 -5.22 6.71 5.46
N ASP A 143 -5.28 6.44 4.15
CA ASP A 143 -5.51 5.11 3.61
C ASP A 143 -4.36 4.15 3.98
N ALA A 144 -3.10 4.60 3.89
CA ALA A 144 -1.94 3.83 4.33
C ALA A 144 -1.98 3.53 5.84
N TYR A 145 -2.44 4.48 6.66
CA TYR A 145 -2.56 4.29 8.10
C TYR A 145 -3.67 3.29 8.45
N ILE A 146 -4.82 3.40 7.80
CA ILE A 146 -5.93 2.43 7.94
C ILE A 146 -5.45 1.03 7.54
N ALA A 147 -4.78 0.89 6.38
CA ALA A 147 -4.23 -0.38 5.94
C ALA A 147 -3.23 -0.97 6.95
N ALA A 148 -2.35 -0.14 7.52
CA ALA A 148 -1.42 -0.56 8.56
C ALA A 148 -2.13 -1.05 9.84
N ARG A 149 -3.24 -0.41 10.24
CA ARG A 149 -4.03 -0.84 11.41
C ARG A 149 -4.81 -2.13 11.16
N ILE A 150 -5.40 -2.29 9.97
CA ILE A 150 -6.01 -3.57 9.55
C ILE A 150 -4.96 -4.67 9.62
N PHE A 151 -3.79 -4.42 9.02
CA PHE A 151 -2.70 -5.38 9.02
C PHE A 151 -2.19 -5.71 10.43
N GLN A 152 -2.10 -4.72 11.32
CA GLN A 152 -1.77 -4.94 12.74
C GLN A 152 -2.75 -5.91 13.41
N LYS A 153 -4.06 -5.77 13.15
CA LYS A 153 -5.08 -6.70 13.66
C LYS A 153 -4.95 -8.09 13.04
N GLN A 154 -4.71 -8.16 11.73
CA GLN A 154 -4.47 -9.42 11.02
C GLN A 154 -3.24 -10.16 11.56
N LEU A 155 -2.16 -9.45 11.88
CA LEU A 155 -0.96 -10.06 12.48
C LEU A 155 -1.26 -10.76 13.80
N ASN A 156 -2.19 -10.24 14.61
CA ASN A 156 -2.57 -10.90 15.86
C ASN A 156 -3.22 -12.25 15.57
N ILE A 157 -4.13 -12.30 14.60
CA ILE A 157 -4.79 -13.53 14.16
C ILE A 157 -3.76 -14.50 13.55
N LEU A 158 -2.88 -14.02 12.67
CA LEU A 158 -1.84 -14.84 12.04
C LEU A 158 -0.87 -15.46 13.07
N SER A 159 -0.63 -14.77 14.18
CA SER A 159 0.22 -15.29 15.26
C SER A 159 -0.35 -16.55 15.91
N GLU A 160 -1.69 -16.69 15.97
CA GLU A 160 -2.38 -17.90 16.46
C GLU A 160 -2.10 -19.10 15.56
N PHE A 161 -1.91 -18.87 14.27
CA PHE A 161 -1.51 -19.88 13.28
C PHE A 161 0.00 -20.10 13.21
N LYS A 162 0.78 -19.54 14.15
CA LYS A 162 2.26 -19.56 14.15
C LYS A 162 2.89 -18.94 12.90
N ILE A 163 2.18 -18.01 12.25
CA ILE A 163 2.69 -17.27 11.11
C ILE A 163 3.16 -15.90 11.58
N GLY A 164 4.48 -15.81 11.76
CA GLY A 164 5.14 -14.55 12.08
C GLY A 164 5.48 -13.70 10.85
N PRO A 165 5.99 -12.47 11.05
CA PRO A 165 6.31 -11.53 9.98
C PRO A 165 7.25 -12.10 8.90
N ASN A 166 8.18 -12.97 9.28
CA ASN A 166 9.13 -13.59 8.36
C ASN A 166 8.47 -14.65 7.43
N ASN A 167 7.28 -15.13 7.79
CA ASN A 167 6.52 -16.12 7.03
C ASN A 167 5.33 -15.48 6.27
N LEU A 168 5.10 -14.18 6.41
CA LEU A 168 4.05 -13.44 5.71
C LEU A 168 4.11 -13.61 4.20
N ALA A 169 5.33 -13.69 3.64
CA ALA A 169 5.53 -13.92 2.21
C ALA A 169 4.94 -15.25 1.69
N ARG A 170 4.51 -16.16 2.59
CA ARG A 170 3.85 -17.43 2.26
C ARG A 170 2.32 -17.31 2.21
N ILE A 171 1.76 -16.19 2.63
CA ILE A 171 0.32 -15.89 2.63
C ILE A 171 0.05 -14.83 1.56
N GLY A 172 -0.97 -15.07 0.72
CA GLY A 172 -1.46 -14.05 -0.21
C GLY A 172 -0.47 -13.71 -1.32
N THR A 173 -0.45 -14.57 -2.34
CA THR A 173 0.15 -14.30 -3.66
C THR A 173 1.67 -14.10 -3.69
N MET A 174 2.43 -15.18 -3.43
CA MET A 174 3.75 -15.32 -4.06
C MET A 174 3.54 -15.49 -5.58
N ARG A 175 3.64 -14.40 -6.36
CA ARG A 175 4.10 -14.52 -7.75
C ARG A 175 5.52 -14.01 -7.86
N ARG A 176 6.47 -14.90 -7.57
CA ARG A 176 7.60 -15.30 -8.45
C ARG A 176 8.64 -16.10 -7.68
N ILE A 177 8.69 -17.42 -7.92
CA ILE A 177 9.96 -18.17 -8.09
C ILE A 177 9.72 -19.24 -9.15
N PHE A 178 9.87 -18.86 -10.42
CA PHE A 178 10.65 -19.54 -11.47
C PHE A 178 11.00 -18.46 -12.50
#